data_AF-C3MFE4-F1
#
_entry.id   AF-C3MFE4-F1
#
_cell.length_a   1.000
_cell.length_b   1.000
_cell.length_c   1.000
_cell.angle_alpha   90.00
_cell.angle_beta   90.00
_cell.angle_gamma   90.00
#
_symmetry.space_group_name_H-M   'P 1'
#
loop_
_entity.id
_entity.type
_entity.pdbx_description
1 polymer ?
#
loop_
_entity_poly.entity_id
_entity_poly.type
_entity_poly.pdbx_seq_one_letter_code
_entity_poly.pdbx_strand_id
1 'polypeptide(L)'
;MLPLTDFISRLPGVKPRKTRTLIMDGDLLSKDERRDIFPRSDSVYDTVYVIGPDAAAAILRAYRAGALPMDRGEVVQETPLADQYLENADVLRAQIAERRRKQAAVNDISLVEERDFLDNRLLDRIFWKHVGKGEATLTLAGIDVTKSLHGYPTNSGKNTDYEVSFHWIGSDGQRRTSGTGKPSAAFNRRNDADRNWGLHE
;
A
#
# COMPACT_ATOMS: atom_id res chain seq x y z
N MET A 1 8.68 6.53 3.49
CA MET A 1 8.11 7.19 4.69
C MET A 1 8.57 6.44 5.94
N LEU A 2 8.80 7.16 7.03
CA LEU A 2 9.25 6.59 8.30
C LEU A 2 8.07 6.17 9.19
N PRO A 3 8.22 5.14 10.03
CA PRO A 3 7.31 4.90 11.13
C PRO A 3 7.26 6.09 12.08
N LEU A 4 6.08 6.41 12.62
CA LEU A 4 5.89 7.52 13.57
C LEU A 4 6.77 7.35 14.82
N THR A 5 6.88 6.12 15.34
CA THR A 5 7.72 5.79 16.50
C THR A 5 9.19 6.05 16.23
N ASP A 6 9.65 5.73 15.02
CA ASP A 6 11.04 5.90 14.63
C ASP A 6 11.36 7.39 14.44
N PHE A 7 10.43 8.16 13.88
CA PHE A 7 10.57 9.62 13.78
C PHE A 7 10.65 10.28 15.15
N ILE A 8 9.76 9.93 16.09
CA ILE A 8 9.79 10.46 17.46
C ILE A 8 11.11 10.09 18.16
N SER A 9 11.63 8.89 17.92
CA SER A 9 12.89 8.42 18.54
C SER A 9 14.13 9.17 18.03
N ARG A 10 14.01 9.92 16.93
CA ARG A 10 15.07 10.82 16.43
C ARG A 10 15.07 12.19 17.12
N LEU A 11 14.15 12.45 18.04
CA LEU A 11 14.06 13.70 18.80
C LEU A 11 14.73 13.51 20.18
N PRO A 12 15.89 14.13 20.43
CA PRO A 12 16.63 13.94 21.68
C PRO A 12 15.82 14.37 22.91
N GLY A 13 15.90 13.57 23.98
CA GLY A 13 15.29 13.86 25.28
C GLY A 13 13.76 13.80 25.33
N VAL A 14 13.09 13.40 24.24
CA VAL A 14 11.63 13.25 24.20
C VAL A 14 11.20 11.90 24.76
N LYS A 15 10.12 11.87 25.55
CA LYS A 15 9.47 10.64 26.05
C LYS A 15 8.62 9.99 24.96
N PRO A 16 9.06 8.94 24.25
CA PRO A 16 8.46 8.56 22.97
C PRO A 16 7.00 8.10 23.09
N ARG A 17 6.68 7.33 24.14
CA ARG A 17 5.32 6.84 24.39
C ARG A 17 4.34 7.98 24.69
N LYS A 18 4.73 8.93 25.55
CA LYS A 18 3.88 10.08 25.90
C LYS A 18 3.67 11.00 24.71
N THR A 19 4.73 11.23 23.93
CA THR A 19 4.67 12.02 22.70
C THR A 19 3.77 11.37 21.66
N ARG A 20 3.85 10.04 21.48
CA ARG A 20 2.93 9.32 20.59
C ARG A 20 1.47 9.51 21.02
N THR A 21 1.15 9.34 22.31
CA THR A 21 -0.22 9.59 22.82
C THR A 21 -0.65 11.03 22.56
N LEU A 22 0.21 12.02 22.81
CA LEU A 22 -0.09 13.42 22.54
C LEU A 22 -0.37 13.70 21.05
N ILE A 23 0.38 13.06 20.15
CA ILE A 23 0.22 13.20 18.69
C ILE A 23 -1.09 12.56 18.21
N MET A 24 -1.41 11.36 18.68
CA MET A 24 -2.56 10.59 18.18
C MET A 24 -3.87 11.07 18.81
N ASP A 25 -3.85 11.31 20.12
CA ASP A 25 -5.05 11.49 20.94
C ASP A 25 -5.21 12.93 21.45
N GLY A 26 -4.14 13.74 21.42
CA GLY A 26 -4.13 15.12 21.90
C GLY A 26 -4.54 16.14 20.85
N ASP A 27 -4.20 17.41 21.10
CA ASP A 27 -4.48 18.60 20.27
C ASP A 27 -3.22 19.21 19.63
N LEU A 28 -2.07 18.54 19.76
CA LEU A 28 -0.79 18.99 19.23
C LEU A 28 -0.82 19.27 17.72
N LEU A 29 -1.53 18.43 16.98
CA LEU A 29 -1.66 18.50 15.53
C LEU A 29 -3.07 18.94 15.13
N SER A 30 -3.14 19.83 14.14
CA SER A 30 -4.38 20.13 13.43
C SER A 30 -4.95 18.87 12.75
N LYS A 31 -6.21 18.95 12.30
CA LYS A 31 -6.86 17.82 11.62
C LYS A 31 -6.12 17.40 10.34
N ASP A 32 -5.58 18.36 9.59
CA ASP A 32 -4.89 18.09 8.34
C ASP A 32 -3.48 17.53 8.56
N GLU A 33 -2.74 18.07 9.53
CA GLU A 33 -1.45 17.50 9.95
C GLU A 33 -1.65 16.07 10.49
N ARG A 34 -2.72 15.79 11.23
CA ARG A 34 -3.00 14.43 11.73
C ARG A 34 -3.37 13.45 10.61
N ARG A 35 -4.05 13.91 9.56
CA ARG A 35 -4.36 13.10 8.37
C ARG A 35 -3.11 12.71 7.57
N ASP A 36 -2.00 13.40 7.80
CA ASP A 36 -0.69 13.06 7.27
C ASP A 36 0.02 11.96 8.09
N ILE A 37 -0.66 11.38 9.08
CA ILE A 37 -0.28 10.16 9.78
C ILE A 37 -1.27 9.06 9.41
N PHE A 38 -0.79 7.93 8.89
CA PHE A 38 -1.68 6.87 8.40
C PHE A 38 -1.04 5.47 8.48
N PRO A 39 -1.85 4.40 8.42
CA PRO A 39 -1.34 3.03 8.45
C PRO A 39 -0.39 2.75 7.29
N ARG A 40 0.72 2.06 7.58
CA ARG A 40 1.74 1.69 6.58
C ARG A 40 1.17 0.81 5.47
N SER A 41 0.29 -0.11 5.83
CA SER A 41 -0.37 -1.00 4.89
C SER A 41 -1.86 -1.09 5.19
N ASP A 42 -2.59 -1.65 4.23
CA ASP A 42 -4.03 -1.89 4.35
C ASP A 42 -4.33 -3.18 5.17
N SER A 43 -3.30 -3.84 5.70
CA SER A 43 -3.42 -5.05 6.51
C SER A 43 -3.85 -4.71 7.94
N VAL A 44 -4.89 -5.38 8.43
CA VAL A 44 -5.36 -5.25 9.83
C VAL A 44 -4.36 -5.77 10.86
N TYR A 45 -3.39 -6.59 10.44
CA TYR A 45 -2.32 -7.08 11.31
C TYR A 45 -1.12 -6.13 11.40
N ASP A 46 -1.04 -5.14 10.50
CA ASP A 46 0.02 -4.14 10.52
C ASP A 46 -0.46 -2.89 11.27
N THR A 47 -0.08 -2.80 12.54
CA THR A 47 -0.46 -1.69 13.42
C THR A 47 0.49 -0.49 13.32
N VAL A 48 1.46 -0.53 12.39
CA VAL A 48 2.45 0.52 12.22
C VAL A 48 1.85 1.71 11.47
N TYR A 49 1.96 2.88 12.09
CA TYR A 49 1.63 4.16 11.45
C TYR A 49 2.91 4.78 10.90
N VAL A 50 2.84 5.26 9.66
CA VAL A 50 3.88 6.08 9.05
C VAL A 50 3.50 7.56 9.14
N ILE A 51 4.52 8.40 9.08
CA ILE A 51 4.38 9.85 9.19
C ILE A 51 4.73 10.52 7.86
N GLY A 52 3.89 11.40 7.36
CA GLY A 52 4.17 12.27 6.23
C GLY A 52 4.93 13.55 6.63
N PRO A 53 5.34 14.36 5.64
CA PRO A 53 6.19 15.52 5.87
C PRO A 53 5.50 16.66 6.63
N ASP A 54 4.19 16.85 6.47
CA ASP A 54 3.47 17.95 7.11
C ASP A 54 3.25 17.66 8.60
N ALA A 55 2.89 16.42 8.94
CA ALA A 55 2.89 15.94 10.33
C ALA A 55 4.28 16.03 10.97
N ALA A 56 5.32 15.59 10.26
CA ALA A 56 6.70 15.60 10.75
C ALA A 56 7.18 17.03 11.03
N ALA A 57 6.89 17.98 10.13
CA ALA A 57 7.23 19.39 10.31
C ALA A 57 6.51 20.01 11.53
N ALA A 58 5.24 19.68 11.73
CA ALA A 58 4.46 20.15 12.88
C ALA A 58 5.00 19.62 14.22
N ILE A 59 5.34 18.33 14.28
CA ILE A 59 5.97 17.72 15.47
C ILE A 59 7.33 18.37 15.73
N LEU A 60 8.13 18.60 14.69
CA LEU A 60 9.45 19.20 14.83
C LEU A 60 9.37 20.65 15.33
N ARG A 61 8.39 21.42 14.84
CA ARG A 61 8.08 22.77 15.35
C ARG A 61 7.70 22.73 16.83
N ALA A 62 6.86 21.79 17.24
CA ALA A 62 6.50 21.61 18.65
C ALA A 62 7.68 21.19 19.53
N TYR A 63 8.57 20.34 19.02
CA TYR A 63 9.81 19.96 19.70
C TYR A 63 10.68 21.19 19.94
N ARG A 64 10.92 22.00 18.90
CA ARG A 64 11.71 23.23 18.98
C ARG A 64 11.11 24.27 19.93
N ALA A 65 9.79 24.28 20.08
CA ALA A 65 9.07 25.13 21.03
C ALA A 65 9.07 24.58 22.48
N GLY A 66 9.66 23.40 22.74
CA GLY A 66 9.63 22.77 24.05
C GLY A 66 8.25 22.24 24.47
N ALA A 67 7.32 22.10 23.52
CA ALA A 67 5.94 21.69 23.79
C ALA A 67 5.75 20.17 23.87
N LEU A 68 6.80 19.39 23.55
CA LEU A 68 6.74 17.93 23.65
C LEU A 68 7.10 17.44 25.06
N PRO A 69 6.54 16.31 25.53
CA PRO A 69 6.95 15.70 26.79
C PRO A 69 8.43 15.28 26.77
N MET A 70 9.26 15.93 27.59
CA MET A 70 10.70 15.64 27.70
C MET A 70 11.05 14.90 29.00
N ASP A 71 12.20 14.21 29.00
CA ASP A 71 12.85 13.68 30.20
C ASP A 71 13.34 14.82 31.10
N ARG A 72 13.47 14.51 32.40
CA ARG A 72 13.76 15.54 33.40
C ARG A 72 15.18 16.05 33.20
N GLY A 73 15.33 17.37 33.02
CA GLY A 73 16.63 18.01 32.81
C GLY A 73 17.11 18.02 31.36
N GLU A 74 16.38 17.36 30.45
CA GLU A 74 16.64 17.46 29.03
C GLU A 74 16.18 18.80 28.47
N VAL A 75 16.91 19.27 27.47
CA VAL A 75 16.62 20.50 26.72
C VAL A 75 16.55 20.19 25.23
N VAL A 76 15.90 21.07 24.46
CA VAL A 76 15.82 20.95 23.01
C VAL A 76 17.24 20.96 22.42
N GLN A 77 17.52 20.00 21.54
CA GLN A 77 18.80 19.86 20.84
C GLN A 77 18.59 19.90 19.32
N GLU A 78 19.69 19.97 18.56
CA GLU A 78 19.62 19.84 17.10
C GLU A 78 19.14 18.45 16.67
N THR A 79 18.43 18.40 15.55
CA THR A 79 17.70 17.21 15.08
C THR A 79 18.06 16.82 13.65
N PRO A 80 19.35 16.63 13.31
CA PRO A 80 19.79 16.47 11.92
C PRO A 80 19.06 15.33 11.18
N LEU A 81 18.76 14.23 11.87
CA LEU A 81 18.03 13.09 11.27
C LEU A 81 16.54 13.35 11.03
N ALA A 82 15.92 14.24 11.81
CA ALA A 82 14.53 14.66 11.60
C ALA A 82 14.45 15.75 10.53
N ASP A 83 15.44 16.64 10.49
CA ASP A 83 15.60 17.67 9.47
C ASP A 83 15.82 17.07 8.08
N GLN A 84 16.73 16.10 7.96
CA GLN A 84 16.98 15.37 6.72
C GLN A 84 15.73 14.66 6.18
N TYR A 85 14.82 14.23 7.06
CA TYR A 85 13.55 13.64 6.62
C TYR A 85 12.69 14.63 5.83
N LEU A 86 12.72 15.91 6.24
CA LEU A 86 11.95 16.98 5.64
C LEU A 86 12.60 17.55 4.37
N GLU A 87 13.90 17.31 4.13
CA GLU A 87 14.56 17.68 2.87
C GLU A 87 13.89 17.02 1.65
N ASN A 88 13.32 15.83 1.83
CA ASN A 88 12.62 15.08 0.79
C ASN A 88 11.09 15.28 0.82
N ALA A 89 10.60 16.36 1.45
CA ALA A 89 9.17 16.57 1.68
C ALA A 89 8.32 16.48 0.40
N ASP A 90 8.76 17.09 -0.70
CA ASP A 90 7.96 17.09 -1.93
C ASP A 90 7.83 15.71 -2.57
N VAL A 91 8.91 14.91 -2.52
CA VAL A 91 8.87 13.51 -2.96
C VAL A 91 7.92 12.70 -2.09
N LEU A 92 7.95 12.91 -0.77
CA LEU A 92 7.05 12.25 0.16
C LEU A 92 5.59 12.66 -0.08
N ARG A 93 5.31 13.95 -0.30
CA ARG A 93 3.96 14.44 -0.64
C ARG A 93 3.44 13.79 -1.91
N ALA A 94 4.26 13.70 -2.96
CA ALA A 94 3.89 13.05 -4.21
C ALA A 94 3.56 11.56 -4.00
N GLN A 95 4.37 10.83 -3.22
CA GLN A 95 4.10 9.43 -2.88
C GLN A 95 2.79 9.25 -2.09
N ILE A 96 2.49 10.17 -1.17
CA ILE A 96 1.25 10.15 -0.38
C ILE A 96 0.04 10.43 -1.27
N ALA A 97 0.13 11.44 -2.14
CA ALA A 97 -0.92 11.77 -3.09
C ALA A 97 -1.21 10.58 -4.01
N GLU A 98 -0.18 9.93 -4.54
CA GLU A 98 -0.31 8.75 -5.39
C GLU A 98 -0.94 7.57 -4.65
N ARG A 99 -0.53 7.31 -3.40
CA ARG A 99 -1.17 6.28 -2.55
C ARG A 99 -2.66 6.58 -2.34
N ARG A 100 -3.00 7.82 -2.01
CA ARG A 100 -4.39 8.25 -1.78
C ARG A 100 -5.22 8.12 -3.06
N ARG A 101 -4.67 8.52 -4.21
CA ARG A 101 -5.29 8.32 -5.53
C ARG A 101 -5.58 6.86 -5.78
N LYS A 102 -4.60 5.95 -5.61
CA LYS A 102 -4.81 4.49 -5.76
C LYS A 102 -5.90 3.95 -4.84
N GLN A 103 -5.94 4.39 -3.58
CA GLN A 103 -6.98 3.98 -2.64
C GLN A 103 -8.36 4.48 -3.06
N ALA A 104 -8.46 5.72 -3.55
CA ALA A 104 -9.70 6.28 -4.08
C ALA A 104 -10.14 5.59 -5.38
N ALA A 105 -9.18 5.24 -6.25
CA ALA A 105 -9.40 4.58 -7.53
C ALA A 105 -10.10 3.21 -7.41
N VAL A 106 -10.01 2.56 -6.24
CA VAL A 106 -10.78 1.34 -5.94
C VAL A 106 -12.28 1.58 -5.90
N ASN A 107 -12.72 2.78 -5.50
CA ASN A 107 -14.15 3.14 -5.44
C ASN A 107 -14.59 4.00 -6.63
N ASP A 108 -13.65 4.69 -7.27
CA ASP A 108 -13.89 5.57 -8.41
C ASP A 108 -12.92 5.24 -9.54
N ILE A 109 -13.39 4.45 -10.50
CA ILE A 109 -12.58 4.00 -11.64
C ILE A 109 -12.09 5.14 -12.54
N SER A 110 -12.67 6.35 -12.44
CA SER A 110 -12.21 7.51 -13.23
C SER A 110 -10.82 7.99 -12.82
N LEU A 111 -10.35 7.61 -11.62
CA LEU A 111 -9.02 7.94 -11.11
C LEU A 111 -7.94 6.92 -11.51
N VAL A 112 -8.33 5.85 -12.21
CA VAL A 112 -7.41 4.82 -12.70
C VAL A 112 -6.71 5.33 -13.94
N GLU A 113 -5.39 5.11 -13.99
CA GLU A 113 -4.57 5.46 -15.14
C GLU A 113 -3.98 4.19 -15.79
N GLU A 114 -3.60 4.22 -17.08
CA GLU A 114 -3.05 3.02 -17.75
C GLU A 114 -1.81 2.46 -17.04
N ARG A 115 -0.97 3.32 -16.44
CA ARG A 115 0.20 2.88 -15.66
C ARG A 115 -0.16 2.00 -14.45
N ASP A 116 -1.39 2.08 -13.97
CA ASP A 116 -1.89 1.25 -12.87
C ASP A 116 -2.13 -0.20 -13.30
N PHE A 117 -2.22 -0.48 -14.60
CA PHE A 117 -2.56 -1.82 -15.07
C PHE A 117 -1.48 -2.87 -14.77
N LEU A 118 -0.27 -2.41 -14.43
CA LEU A 118 0.82 -3.27 -13.93
C LEU A 118 0.69 -3.62 -12.45
N ASP A 119 -0.15 -2.91 -11.69
CA ASP A 119 -0.45 -3.18 -10.29
C ASP A 119 -1.62 -4.16 -10.18
N ASN A 120 -1.32 -5.45 -10.32
CA ASN A 120 -2.32 -6.52 -10.32
C ASN A 120 -3.15 -6.56 -9.01
N ARG A 121 -2.61 -6.11 -7.89
CA ARG A 121 -3.34 -6.01 -6.61
C ARG A 121 -4.37 -4.88 -6.62
N LEU A 122 -4.01 -3.73 -7.20
CA LEU A 122 -4.95 -2.62 -7.38
C LEU A 122 -6.07 -3.02 -8.35
N LEU A 123 -5.73 -3.61 -9.49
CA LEU A 123 -6.72 -4.11 -10.45
C LEU A 123 -7.66 -5.13 -9.80
N ASP A 124 -7.13 -6.13 -9.08
CA ASP A 124 -7.97 -7.15 -8.45
C ASP A 124 -9.00 -6.54 -7.47
N ARG A 125 -8.59 -5.54 -6.67
CA ARG A 125 -9.49 -4.79 -5.79
C ARG A 125 -10.57 -4.02 -6.55
N ILE A 126 -10.21 -3.35 -7.65
CA ILE A 126 -11.15 -2.62 -8.50
C ILE A 126 -12.17 -3.58 -9.10
N PHE A 127 -11.73 -4.67 -9.72
CA PHE A 127 -12.62 -5.68 -10.31
C PHE A 127 -13.53 -6.31 -9.26
N TRP A 128 -12.99 -6.66 -8.10
CA TRP A 128 -13.80 -7.19 -7.00
C TRP A 128 -14.87 -6.20 -6.53
N LYS A 129 -14.52 -4.91 -6.43
CA LYS A 129 -15.44 -3.86 -5.98
C LYS A 129 -16.55 -3.55 -6.99
N HIS A 130 -16.23 -3.52 -8.28
CA HIS A 130 -17.14 -3.05 -9.33
C HIS A 130 -17.89 -4.16 -10.06
N VAL A 131 -17.34 -5.38 -10.16
CA VAL A 131 -17.97 -6.52 -10.85
C VAL A 131 -18.19 -7.72 -9.91
N GLY A 132 -17.36 -7.86 -8.88
CA GLY A 132 -17.43 -8.98 -7.95
C GLY A 132 -16.49 -10.12 -8.34
N LYS A 133 -16.89 -11.34 -8.01
CA LYS A 133 -16.06 -12.54 -8.20
C LYS A 133 -16.21 -13.07 -9.63
N GLY A 134 -15.07 -13.39 -10.26
CA GLY A 134 -15.03 -14.08 -11.55
C GLY A 134 -14.27 -13.32 -12.62
N GLU A 135 -14.43 -13.78 -13.85
CA GLU A 135 -13.91 -13.14 -15.05
C GLU A 135 -14.83 -12.00 -15.48
N ALA A 136 -14.24 -10.91 -15.98
CA ALA A 136 -14.99 -9.73 -16.38
C ALA A 136 -14.14 -8.81 -17.26
N THR A 137 -14.78 -7.90 -17.98
CA THR A 137 -14.13 -6.78 -18.65
C THR A 137 -14.63 -5.46 -18.06
N LEU A 138 -13.71 -4.55 -17.77
CA LEU A 138 -13.98 -3.18 -17.36
C LEU A 138 -13.25 -2.20 -18.27
N THR A 139 -13.92 -1.11 -18.64
CA THR A 139 -13.26 0.01 -19.30
C THR A 139 -12.62 0.90 -18.24
N LEU A 140 -11.29 0.92 -18.19
CA LEU A 140 -10.47 1.71 -17.26
C LEU A 140 -9.59 2.65 -18.08
N ALA A 141 -9.49 3.93 -17.71
CA ALA A 141 -8.74 4.92 -18.49
C ALA A 141 -9.11 4.95 -20.01
N GLY A 142 -10.35 4.60 -20.36
CA GLY A 142 -10.80 4.47 -21.76
C GLY A 142 -10.33 3.21 -22.49
N ILE A 143 -9.68 2.27 -21.80
CA ILE A 143 -9.15 1.01 -22.33
C ILE A 143 -9.93 -0.16 -21.73
N ASP A 144 -10.35 -1.11 -22.57
CA ASP A 144 -10.94 -2.35 -22.10
C ASP A 144 -9.88 -3.27 -21.49
N VAL A 145 -10.02 -3.53 -20.20
CA VAL A 145 -9.19 -4.45 -19.44
C VAL A 145 -10.01 -5.68 -19.09
N THR A 146 -9.53 -6.86 -19.45
CA THR A 146 -10.19 -8.14 -19.16
C THR A 146 -9.45 -8.88 -18.06
N LYS A 147 -10.16 -9.21 -16.99
CA LYS A 147 -9.73 -10.11 -15.92
C LYS A 147 -10.10 -11.54 -16.27
N SER A 148 -9.12 -12.43 -16.21
CA SER A 148 -9.25 -13.87 -16.36
C SER A 148 -8.85 -14.58 -15.07
N LEU A 149 -9.48 -15.72 -14.80
CA LEU A 149 -9.28 -16.52 -13.60
C LEU A 149 -9.16 -17.98 -14.00
N HIS A 150 -8.01 -18.58 -13.76
CA HIS A 150 -7.78 -20.00 -14.02
C HIS A 150 -7.48 -20.77 -12.74
N GLY A 151 -8.24 -21.84 -12.49
CA GLY A 151 -8.07 -22.69 -11.31
C GLY A 151 -7.21 -23.92 -11.61
N TYR A 152 -6.18 -24.13 -10.79
CA TYR A 152 -5.30 -25.29 -10.81
C TYR A 152 -5.56 -26.17 -9.58
N PRO A 153 -6.22 -27.33 -9.73
CA PRO A 153 -6.40 -28.25 -8.61
C PRO A 153 -5.04 -28.75 -8.10
N THR A 154 -4.90 -28.77 -6.78
CA THR A 154 -3.74 -29.39 -6.12
C THR A 154 -3.64 -30.89 -6.42
N ASN A 155 -2.47 -31.51 -6.21
CA ASN A 155 -2.28 -32.95 -6.47
C ASN A 155 -3.32 -33.82 -5.76
N SER A 156 -3.72 -33.46 -4.54
CA SER A 156 -4.77 -34.17 -3.80
C SER A 156 -6.19 -33.87 -4.31
N GLY A 157 -6.38 -32.76 -5.03
CA GLY A 157 -7.67 -32.29 -5.55
C GLY A 157 -8.55 -31.61 -4.51
N LYS A 158 -8.11 -31.56 -3.25
CA LYS A 158 -8.89 -30.99 -2.14
C LYS A 158 -9.00 -29.47 -2.23
N ASN A 159 -7.97 -28.83 -2.79
CA ASN A 159 -7.87 -27.39 -2.93
C ASN A 159 -7.57 -27.02 -4.39
N THR A 160 -7.91 -25.79 -4.76
CA THR A 160 -7.61 -25.18 -6.07
C THR A 160 -6.83 -23.89 -5.83
N ASP A 161 -5.64 -23.79 -6.40
CA ASP A 161 -4.90 -22.53 -6.47
C ASP A 161 -5.35 -21.77 -7.72
N TYR A 162 -5.35 -20.44 -7.68
CA TYR A 162 -5.83 -19.64 -8.81
C TYR A 162 -4.72 -18.79 -9.41
N GLU A 163 -4.68 -18.73 -10.74
CA GLU A 163 -3.99 -17.70 -11.50
C GLU A 163 -4.99 -16.59 -11.84
N VAL A 164 -4.64 -15.36 -11.51
CA VAL A 164 -5.39 -14.15 -11.91
C VAL A 164 -4.54 -13.37 -12.90
N SER A 165 -5.10 -13.13 -14.09
CA SER A 165 -4.43 -12.40 -15.17
C SER A 165 -5.32 -11.30 -15.70
N PHE A 166 -4.73 -10.17 -16.04
CA PHE A 166 -5.37 -9.03 -16.69
C PHE A 166 -4.78 -8.87 -18.07
N HIS A 167 -5.61 -8.54 -19.05
CA HIS A 167 -5.23 -8.38 -20.45
C HIS A 167 -5.84 -7.10 -20.99
N TRP A 168 -5.07 -6.35 -21.77
CA TRP A 168 -5.55 -5.13 -22.42
C TRP A 168 -4.75 -4.83 -23.68
N ILE A 169 -5.29 -3.94 -24.51
CA ILE A 169 -4.56 -3.29 -25.60
C ILE A 169 -4.23 -1.89 -25.11
N GLY A 170 -2.95 -1.57 -25.00
CA GLY A 170 -2.51 -0.27 -24.53
C GLY A 170 -2.92 0.87 -25.47
N SER A 171 -2.78 2.10 -24.99
CA SER A 171 -3.01 3.31 -25.81
C SER A 171 -2.10 3.37 -27.05
N ASP A 172 -0.97 2.67 -27.03
CA ASP A 172 -0.04 2.49 -28.14
C ASP A 172 -0.38 1.31 -29.07
N GLY A 173 -1.51 0.65 -28.86
CA GLY A 173 -1.98 -0.50 -29.65
C GLY A 173 -1.30 -1.82 -29.31
N GLN A 174 -0.37 -1.86 -28.34
CA GLN A 174 0.31 -3.09 -27.96
C GLN A 174 -0.52 -3.93 -26.99
N ARG A 175 -0.56 -5.25 -27.22
CA ARG A 175 -1.16 -6.18 -26.27
C ARG A 175 -0.26 -6.34 -25.05
N ARG A 176 -0.86 -6.21 -23.87
CA ARG A 176 -0.17 -6.32 -22.58
C ARG A 176 -0.93 -7.25 -21.64
N THR A 177 -0.19 -7.78 -20.67
CA THR A 177 -0.76 -8.58 -19.59
C THR A 177 -0.04 -8.31 -18.28
N SER A 178 -0.75 -8.47 -17.17
CA SER A 178 -0.24 -8.49 -15.80
C SER A 178 -0.98 -9.55 -15.00
N GLY A 179 -0.43 -10.01 -13.88
CA GLY A 179 -1.09 -11.04 -13.10
C GLY A 179 -0.26 -11.57 -11.95
N THR A 180 -0.82 -12.54 -11.22
CA THR A 180 -0.10 -13.26 -10.16
C THR A 180 0.95 -14.23 -10.71
N GLY A 181 0.87 -14.54 -12.00
CA GLY A 181 1.57 -15.66 -12.62
C GLY A 181 0.98 -17.01 -12.20
N LYS A 182 1.52 -18.08 -12.78
CA LYS A 182 1.09 -19.44 -12.50
C LYS A 182 1.42 -19.86 -11.06
N PRO A 183 0.43 -20.36 -10.28
CA PRO A 183 0.68 -20.88 -8.94
C PRO A 183 1.44 -22.22 -8.99
N SER A 184 1.96 -22.68 -7.85
CA SER A 184 2.69 -23.95 -7.76
C SER A 184 1.87 -25.16 -8.23
N ALA A 185 0.54 -25.16 -7.99
CA ALA A 185 -0.33 -26.24 -8.45
C ALA A 185 -0.36 -26.38 -9.99
N ALA A 186 -0.06 -25.31 -10.75
CA ALA A 186 -0.05 -25.36 -12.20
C ALA A 186 1.00 -26.33 -12.78
N PHE A 187 2.02 -26.69 -12.00
CA PHE A 187 3.14 -27.54 -12.42
C PHE A 187 3.09 -28.95 -11.82
N ASN A 188 1.97 -29.29 -11.18
CA ASN A 188 1.81 -30.57 -10.50
C ASN A 188 1.36 -31.67 -11.49
N ARG A 189 1.48 -32.94 -11.10
CA ARG A 189 1.21 -34.09 -12.00
C ARG A 189 -0.23 -34.06 -12.55
N ARG A 190 -1.18 -33.60 -11.74
CA ARG A 190 -2.60 -33.55 -12.12
C ARG A 190 -2.86 -32.53 -13.22
N ASN A 191 -2.09 -31.45 -13.28
CA ASN A 191 -2.22 -30.38 -14.28
C ASN A 191 -1.18 -30.46 -15.42
N ASP A 192 -0.35 -31.50 -15.44
CA ASP A 192 0.68 -31.72 -16.45
C ASP A 192 0.35 -32.96 -17.28
N ALA A 193 -0.07 -32.74 -18.53
CA ALA A 193 -0.51 -33.79 -19.44
C ALA A 193 0.60 -34.81 -19.74
N ASP A 194 1.86 -34.37 -19.80
CA ASP A 194 3.01 -35.24 -20.11
C ASP A 194 3.41 -36.11 -18.91
N ARG A 195 3.01 -35.71 -17.69
CA ARG A 195 3.23 -36.46 -16.46
C ARG A 195 1.98 -37.22 -15.99
N ASN A 196 0.86 -37.06 -16.69
CA ASN A 196 -0.39 -37.75 -16.37
C ASN A 196 -0.42 -39.14 -17.03
N TRP A 197 0.44 -40.05 -16.55
CA TRP A 197 0.63 -41.42 -17.05
C TRP A 197 -0.55 -42.38 -16.77
N GLY A 198 -1.80 -41.91 -16.81
CA GLY A 198 -2.98 -42.80 -16.82
C GLY A 198 -3.25 -43.61 -15.55
N LEU A 199 -2.71 -43.23 -14.39
CA LEU A 199 -3.13 -43.82 -13.12
C LEU A 199 -4.53 -43.28 -12.76
N HIS A 200 -5.54 -44.14 -12.88
CA HIS A 200 -6.94 -43.87 -12.56
C HIS A 200 -7.12 -43.25 -11.16
N GLU A 201 -8.15 -42.39 -11.04
CA GLU A 201 -8.68 -41.92 -9.76
C GLU A 201 -9.18 -43.06 -8.87
#